data_AF-A0A520N6A6-F1
#
_entry.id   AF-A0A520N6A6-F1
#
_cell.length_a   1.000
_cell.length_b   1.000
_cell.length_c   1.000
_cell.angle_alpha   90.00
_cell.angle_beta   90.00
_cell.angle_gamma   90.00
#
_symmetry.space_group_name_H-M   'P 1'
#
loop_
_entity.id
_entity.type
_entity.pdbx_description
1 polymer ?
#
loop_
_entity_poly.entity_id
_entity_poly.type
_entity_poly.pdbx_seq_one_letter_code
_entity_poly.pdbx_strand_id
1 'polypeptide(L)'
;MVSKPFSQRSTEALLRRVRACDLCANHLPLGPRPVFQFGVDAPILLVSQAPGTAAHNTRTPFNDPSGERLRRWLGVTPESFYDPQNFSLLPMGFCYPGKGSGG
;
A
#
# COMPACT_ATOMS: atom_id res chain seq x y z
N MET A 1 -18.36 -21.26 -11.78
CA MET A 1 -17.39 -20.95 -10.71
C MET A 1 -16.06 -20.68 -11.37
N VAL A 2 -15.61 -19.43 -11.42
CA VAL A 2 -14.27 -19.12 -11.94
C VAL A 2 -13.28 -19.56 -10.85
N SER A 3 -12.51 -20.59 -11.12
CA SER A 3 -11.42 -21.04 -10.26
C SER A 3 -10.47 -19.87 -10.03
N LYS A 4 -10.32 -19.40 -8.79
CA LYS A 4 -9.34 -18.35 -8.47
C LYS A 4 -7.95 -18.86 -8.88
N PRO A 5 -7.25 -18.21 -9.82
CA PRO A 5 -5.99 -18.73 -10.38
C PRO A 5 -4.81 -18.68 -9.39
N PHE A 6 -5.02 -18.15 -8.18
CA PHE A 6 -4.00 -18.01 -7.15
C PHE A 6 -4.42 -18.77 -5.89
N SER A 7 -3.60 -19.74 -5.48
CA SER A 7 -3.73 -20.39 -4.18
C SER A 7 -3.37 -19.40 -3.07
N GLN A 8 -4.10 -19.42 -1.94
CA GLN A 8 -3.84 -18.54 -0.79
C GLN A 8 -2.36 -18.60 -0.34
N ARG A 9 -1.76 -19.80 -0.37
CA ARG A 9 -0.35 -20.03 -0.01
C ARG A 9 0.62 -19.38 -1.00
N SER A 10 0.28 -19.34 -2.28
CA SER A 10 1.08 -18.64 -3.30
C SER A 10 1.02 -17.12 -3.15
N THR A 11 -0.14 -16.59 -2.76
CA THR A 11 -0.32 -15.16 -2.50
C THR A 11 0.47 -14.73 -1.27
N GLU A 12 0.38 -15.42 -0.15
CA GLU A 12 1.14 -15.09 1.06
C GLU A 12 2.66 -15.11 0.80
N ALA A 13 3.15 -16.11 0.07
CA ALA A 13 4.55 -16.20 -0.33
C ALA A 13 4.99 -15.00 -1.19
N LEU A 14 4.14 -14.54 -2.11
CA LEU A 14 4.39 -13.34 -2.90
C LEU A 14 4.42 -12.08 -2.04
N LEU A 15 3.43 -11.88 -1.17
CA LEU A 15 3.36 -10.70 -0.30
C LEU A 15 4.59 -10.62 0.62
N ARG A 16 5.07 -11.76 1.14
CA ARG A 16 6.31 -11.82 1.92
C ARG A 16 7.53 -11.41 1.10
N ARG A 17 7.64 -11.86 -0.15
CA ARG A 17 8.73 -11.44 -1.06
C ARG A 17 8.67 -9.94 -1.35
N VAL A 18 7.48 -9.39 -1.60
CA VAL A 18 7.31 -7.95 -1.86
C VAL A 18 7.68 -7.13 -0.62
N ARG A 19 7.30 -7.55 0.59
CA ARG A 19 7.70 -6.88 1.85
C ARG A 19 9.20 -6.91 2.12
N ALA A 20 9.90 -7.91 1.61
CA ALA A 20 11.35 -8.06 1.73
C ALA A 20 12.13 -7.45 0.55
N CYS A 21 11.46 -6.76 -0.37
CA CYS A 21 12.11 -6.19 -1.55
C CYS A 21 13.12 -5.10 -1.17
N ASP A 22 14.35 -5.22 -1.69
CA ASP A 22 15.46 -4.30 -1.50
C ASP A 22 16.04 -3.74 -2.82
N LEU A 23 15.41 -4.05 -3.96
CA LEU A 23 15.93 -3.78 -5.31
C LEU A 23 16.36 -2.31 -5.53
N CYS A 24 15.67 -1.37 -4.89
CA CYS A 24 15.94 0.07 -5.04
C CYS A 24 16.80 0.66 -3.91
N ALA A 25 17.44 -0.16 -3.06
CA ALA A 25 18.12 0.33 -1.85
C ALA A 25 19.08 1.49 -2.08
N ASN A 26 19.85 1.46 -3.16
CA ASN A 26 20.82 2.50 -3.52
C ASN A 26 20.21 3.80 -4.04
N HIS A 27 18.89 3.84 -4.26
CA HIS A 27 18.17 4.97 -4.86
C HIS A 27 17.15 5.59 -3.90
N LEU A 28 16.90 4.98 -2.74
CA LEU A 28 15.86 5.43 -1.81
C LEU A 28 16.49 6.21 -0.65
N PRO A 29 16.08 7.46 -0.40
CA PRO A 29 16.72 8.31 0.62
C PRO A 29 16.53 7.81 2.06
N LEU A 30 15.50 7.00 2.31
CA LEU A 30 15.21 6.38 3.62
C LEU A 30 15.31 4.84 3.57
N GLY A 31 15.92 4.31 2.51
CA GLY A 31 16.02 2.87 2.26
C GLY A 31 14.69 2.19 1.90
N PRO A 32 14.75 0.89 1.54
CA PRO A 32 13.56 0.11 1.20
C PRO A 32 12.65 -0.10 2.40
N ARG A 33 11.38 0.25 2.22
CA ARG A 33 10.33 -0.06 3.18
C ARG A 33 9.00 -0.15 2.43
N PRO A 34 8.71 -1.29 1.77
CA PRO A 34 7.48 -1.49 1.02
C PRO A 34 6.24 -1.23 1.90
N VAL A 35 5.40 -0.27 1.51
CA VAL A 35 4.17 0.12 2.24
C VAL A 35 2.95 -0.18 1.39
N PHE A 36 2.14 -1.14 1.83
CA PHE A 36 0.89 -1.53 1.15
C PHE A 36 0.02 -2.38 2.09
N GLN A 37 -1.27 -2.48 1.75
CA GLN A 37 -2.22 -3.43 2.35
C GLN A 37 -2.88 -4.23 1.23
N PHE A 38 -2.98 -5.54 1.40
CA PHE A 38 -3.60 -6.42 0.40
C PHE A 38 -4.64 -7.31 1.06
N GLY A 39 -5.84 -7.27 0.50
CA GLY A 39 -6.94 -8.17 0.78
C GLY A 39 -7.22 -9.05 -0.42
N VAL A 40 -7.12 -10.37 -0.25
CA VAL A 40 -7.37 -11.34 -1.34
C VAL A 40 -8.81 -11.27 -1.88
N ASP A 41 -9.74 -10.88 -1.02
CA ASP A 41 -11.16 -10.77 -1.31
C ASP A 41 -11.69 -9.34 -1.23
N ALA A 42 -10.80 -8.35 -1.10
CA ALA A 42 -11.20 -6.95 -1.01
C ALA A 42 -11.93 -6.53 -2.30
N PRO A 43 -13.18 -6.04 -2.20
CA PRO A 43 -13.94 -5.61 -3.37
C PRO A 43 -13.40 -4.32 -4.00
N ILE A 44 -12.63 -3.53 -3.24
CA ILE A 44 -12.12 -2.24 -3.68
C ILE A 44 -10.58 -2.25 -3.69
N LEU A 45 -9.99 -1.90 -4.83
CA LEU A 45 -8.56 -1.64 -4.97
C LEU A 45 -8.33 -0.12 -5.15
N LEU A 46 -7.60 0.49 -4.22
CA LEU A 46 -7.13 1.87 -4.33
C LEU A 46 -5.66 1.89 -4.73
N VAL A 47 -5.37 2.53 -5.86
CA VAL A 47 -4.01 2.66 -6.41
C VAL A 47 -3.47 4.07 -6.21
N SER A 48 -2.34 4.22 -5.52
CA SER A 48 -1.65 5.51 -5.33
C SER A 48 -0.31 5.56 -6.07
N GLN A 49 0.35 6.72 -6.07
CA GLN A 49 1.68 6.86 -6.69
C GLN A 49 2.75 6.12 -5.88
N ALA A 50 3.07 6.63 -4.68
CA ALA A 50 4.08 6.08 -3.79
C ALA A 50 3.82 6.55 -2.35
N PRO A 51 4.33 5.86 -1.31
CA PRO A 51 4.16 6.33 0.06
C PRO A 51 4.93 7.62 0.30
N GLY A 52 4.32 8.57 1.04
CA GLY A 52 5.04 9.71 1.61
C GLY A 52 5.87 9.34 2.84
N THR A 53 6.58 10.32 3.42
CA THR A 53 7.44 10.11 4.60
C THR A 53 6.68 9.57 5.82
N ALA A 54 5.46 10.06 6.08
CA ALA A 54 4.64 9.58 7.18
C ALA A 54 4.29 8.08 7.02
N ALA A 55 3.80 7.70 5.83
CA ALA A 55 3.51 6.31 5.50
C ALA A 55 4.75 5.41 5.56
N HIS A 56 5.92 5.90 5.11
CA HIS A 56 7.19 5.19 5.28
C HIS A 56 7.48 4.92 6.76
N ASN A 57 7.40 5.94 7.61
CA ASN A 57 7.73 5.82 9.03
C ASN A 57 6.77 4.89 9.78
N THR A 58 5.47 4.93 9.47
CA THR A 58 4.46 4.13 10.17
C THR A 58 4.19 2.76 9.55
N ARG A 59 4.58 2.54 8.28
CA ARG A 59 4.16 1.39 7.44
C ARG A 59 2.65 1.34 7.18
N THR A 60 1.95 2.46 7.32
CA THR A 60 0.51 2.55 7.08
C THR A 60 0.24 3.33 5.78
N PRO A 61 -0.35 2.70 4.75
CA PRO A 61 -0.74 3.40 3.51
C PRO A 61 -1.71 4.53 3.81
N PHE A 62 -1.68 5.65 3.07
CA PHE A 62 -2.64 6.76 3.25
C PHE A 62 -2.74 7.30 4.69
N ASN A 63 -1.67 7.20 5.48
CA ASN A 63 -1.59 7.73 6.83
C ASN A 63 -1.00 9.15 6.85
N ASP A 64 -1.59 10.02 6.04
CA ASP A 64 -1.23 11.42 5.90
C ASP A 64 -2.50 12.27 5.63
N PRO A 65 -2.39 13.61 5.60
CA PRO A 65 -3.55 14.48 5.35
C PRO A 65 -4.26 14.23 4.02
N SER A 66 -3.57 13.68 3.02
CA SER A 66 -4.19 13.31 1.74
C SER A 66 -5.09 12.09 1.90
N GLY A 67 -4.67 11.11 2.69
CA GLY A 67 -5.47 9.94 3.05
C GLY A 67 -6.68 10.29 3.91
N GLU A 68 -6.56 11.26 4.84
CA GLU A 68 -7.71 11.77 5.61
C GLU A 68 -8.77 12.40 4.70
N ARG A 69 -8.34 13.21 3.74
CA ARG A 69 -9.23 13.80 2.74
C ARG A 69 -9.87 12.75 1.85
N LEU A 70 -9.11 11.74 1.41
CA LEU A 70 -9.65 10.62 0.64
C LEU A 70 -10.74 9.86 1.42
N ARG A 71 -10.50 9.52 2.68
CA ARG A 71 -11.50 8.84 3.54
C ARG A 71 -12.78 9.68 3.68
N ARG A 72 -12.65 11.00 3.83
CA ARG A 72 -13.80 11.91 3.83
C ARG A 72 -14.57 11.90 2.51
N TRP A 73 -13.89 11.89 1.37
CA TRP A 73 -14.55 11.81 0.05
C TRP A 73 -15.29 10.49 -0.16
N LEU A 74 -14.72 9.39 0.31
CA LEU A 74 -15.34 8.06 0.24
C LEU A 74 -16.47 7.89 1.26
N GLY A 75 -16.56 8.76 2.26
CA GLY A 75 -17.57 8.67 3.33
C GLY A 75 -17.36 7.46 4.26
N VAL A 76 -16.12 7.01 4.45
CA VAL A 76 -15.78 5.82 5.24
C VAL A 76 -14.98 6.16 6.49
N THR A 77 -15.10 5.34 7.53
CA THR A 77 -14.29 5.48 8.74
C THR A 77 -12.87 4.93 8.53
N PRO A 78 -11.88 5.31 9.36
CA PRO A 78 -10.55 4.70 9.33
C PRO A 78 -10.58 3.18 9.46
N GLU A 79 -11.44 2.63 10.34
CA GLU A 79 -11.56 1.19 10.58
C GLU A 79 -12.03 0.47 9.33
N SER A 80 -13.07 0.99 8.66
CA SER A 80 -13.57 0.43 7.40
C SER A 80 -12.52 0.53 6.29
N PHE A 81 -11.81 1.66 6.19
CA PHE A 81 -10.78 1.90 5.18
C PHE A 81 -9.54 1.01 5.33
N TYR A 82 -9.15 0.69 6.57
CA TYR A 82 -7.99 -0.16 6.87
C TYR A 82 -8.34 -1.63 7.09
N ASP A 83 -9.59 -2.03 6.89
CA ASP A 83 -9.97 -3.43 6.86
C ASP A 83 -9.56 -4.07 5.51
N PRO A 84 -8.66 -5.07 5.50
CA PRO A 84 -8.28 -5.76 4.27
C PRO A 84 -9.42 -6.58 3.65
N GLN A 85 -10.55 -6.77 4.32
CA GLN A 85 -11.76 -7.34 3.69
C GLN A 85 -12.50 -6.33 2.82
N ASN A 86 -12.30 -5.02 3.05
CA ASN A 86 -12.98 -3.95 2.31
C ASN A 86 -12.07 -3.34 1.24
N PHE A 87 -10.81 -3.05 1.60
CA PHE A 87 -9.88 -2.33 0.73
C PHE A 87 -8.51 -3.02 0.62
N SER A 88 -8.05 -3.14 -0.63
CA SER A 88 -6.64 -3.28 -0.98
C SER A 88 -6.05 -1.90 -1.29
N LEU A 89 -4.95 -1.54 -0.63
CA LEU A 89 -4.29 -0.26 -0.74
C LEU A 89 -2.89 -0.48 -1.33
N LEU A 90 -2.74 -0.33 -2.64
CA LEU A 90 -1.49 -0.62 -3.36
C LEU A 90 -0.92 0.66 -4.00
N PRO A 91 0.37 0.98 -3.82
CA PRO A 91 1.00 2.04 -4.59
C PRO A 91 1.60 1.49 -5.91
N MET A 92 1.86 2.38 -6.88
CA MET A 92 2.68 2.07 -8.06
C MET A 92 4.17 1.90 -7.66
N GLY A 93 4.66 2.74 -6.75
CA GLY A 93 5.96 2.63 -6.11
C GLY A 93 5.82 2.22 -4.64
N PHE A 94 6.34 1.07 -4.26
CA PHE A 94 6.13 0.52 -2.91
C PHE A 94 6.92 1.23 -1.81
N CYS A 95 8.00 1.94 -2.16
CA CYS A 95 8.89 2.61 -1.21
C CYS A 95 8.87 4.13 -1.43
N TYR A 96 9.24 4.88 -0.39
CA TYR A 96 9.29 6.35 -0.45
C TYR A 96 10.42 6.81 -1.38
N PRO A 97 10.13 7.50 -2.49
CA PRO A 97 11.11 7.85 -3.50
C PRO A 97 11.91 9.13 -3.19
N GLY A 98 11.60 9.82 -2.08
CA GLY A 98 12.09 11.18 -1.81
C GLY A 98 11.05 12.24 -2.14
N LYS A 99 11.38 13.51 -1.84
CA LYS A 99 10.57 14.65 -2.28
C LYS A 99 11.00 15.05 -3.69
N GLY A 100 10.04 15.13 -4.62
CA GLY A 100 10.27 15.79 -5.89
C GLY A 100 10.37 17.31 -5.70
N SER A 101 10.98 18.01 -6.65
CA SER A 101 11.10 19.48 -6.64
C SER A 101 9.79 20.23 -6.90
N GLY A 102 8.66 19.53 -7.06
CA GLY A 102 7.36 20.09 -7.47
C GLY A 102 6.17 19.71 -6.57
N GLY A 103 6.41 19.35 -5.31
CA GLY A 103 5.35 19.01 -4.34
C GLY A 103 5.74 19.30 -2.90
#